data_AF-A0A7K5KM94-F1
#
_entry.id   AF-A0A7K5KM94-F1
#
_cell.length_a   1.000
_cell.length_b   1.000
_cell.length_c   1.000
_cell.angle_alpha   90.00
_cell.angle_beta   90.00
_cell.angle_gamma   90.00
#
_symmetry.space_group_name_H-M   'P 1'
#
loop_
_entity.id
_entity.type
_entity.pdbx_description
1 polymer ?
#
loop_
_entity_poly.entity_id
_entity_poly.type
_entity_poly.pdbx_seq_one_letter_code
_entity_poly.pdbx_strand_id
1 'polypeptide(L)'
;AGSKGKGGSVRFAPSPPPEGAHVHFQEQLHDSAVMVTQEKDGSFLVKVGFLKILHKYEITFLLPLEQRGEGDVCALPVPNPNLRVLSVTSLPEGLSLHCEYTAHKEGVLREELLLATPGHGHVKVTVQARVMGK
;
A
#
# COMPACT_ATOMS: atom_id res chain seq x y z
N ALA A 1 37.37 12.65 -43.58
CA ALA A 1 37.73 12.51 -42.15
C ALA A 1 37.27 13.76 -41.42
N GLY A 2 36.38 13.62 -40.43
CA GLY A 2 35.89 14.75 -39.64
C GLY A 2 35.28 14.23 -38.35
N SER A 3 36.00 14.39 -37.24
CA SER A 3 35.60 13.90 -35.92
C SER A 3 35.91 14.96 -34.87
N LYS A 4 34.87 15.46 -34.19
CA LYS A 4 34.82 15.76 -32.74
C LYS A 4 33.54 16.52 -32.39
N GLY A 5 32.55 15.80 -31.86
CA GLY A 5 31.51 16.37 -31.02
C GLY A 5 32.01 16.44 -29.57
N LYS A 6 31.96 17.63 -28.95
CA LYS A 6 32.32 17.87 -27.55
C LYS A 6 31.09 17.62 -26.69
N GLY A 7 30.97 16.42 -26.11
CA GLY A 7 29.97 16.11 -25.08
C GLY A 7 30.45 16.68 -23.73
N GLY A 8 29.68 17.60 -23.16
CA GLY A 8 29.92 18.12 -21.81
C GLY A 8 29.53 17.07 -20.75
N SER A 9 30.49 16.67 -19.93
CA SER A 9 30.24 15.83 -18.74
C SER A 9 29.97 16.73 -17.55
N VAL A 10 28.77 16.67 -16.99
CA VAL A 10 28.45 17.32 -15.71
C VAL A 10 28.83 16.35 -14.59
N ARG A 11 29.67 16.78 -13.65
CA ARG A 11 29.98 16.04 -12.42
C ARG A 11 29.24 16.70 -11.26
N PHE A 12 28.45 15.93 -10.53
CA PHE A 12 27.90 16.33 -9.23
C PHE A 12 28.75 15.69 -8.13
N ALA A 13 29.32 16.52 -7.25
CA ALA A 13 30.00 16.04 -6.05
C ALA A 13 28.96 15.82 -4.93
N PRO A 14 29.01 14.72 -4.17
CA PRO A 14 28.16 14.58 -2.99
C PRO A 14 28.75 15.39 -1.83
N SER A 15 27.97 16.30 -1.26
CA SER A 15 28.24 16.87 0.05
C SER A 15 27.97 15.82 1.14
N PRO A 16 28.84 15.63 2.14
CA PRO A 16 28.53 14.74 3.26
C PRO A 16 27.45 15.39 4.15
N PRO A 17 26.39 14.65 4.54
CA PRO A 17 25.45 15.16 5.54
C PRO A 17 26.08 15.12 6.95
N PRO A 18 25.67 16.03 7.85
CA PRO A 18 26.16 16.06 9.22
C PRO A 18 25.73 14.82 10.00
N GLU A 19 26.63 14.32 10.84
CA GLU A 19 26.41 13.24 11.79
C GLU A 19 25.27 13.58 12.75
N GLY A 20 24.34 12.63 12.98
CA GLY A 20 23.42 12.70 14.11
C GLY A 20 21.91 12.71 13.82
N ALA A 21 21.43 12.29 12.65
CA ALA A 21 20.00 12.05 12.46
C ALA A 21 19.62 10.58 12.78
N HIS A 22 19.66 10.22 14.06
CA HIS A 22 19.07 8.97 14.54
C HIS A 22 17.55 9.11 14.54
N VAL A 23 16.92 8.75 13.43
CA VAL A 23 15.47 8.62 13.34
C VAL A 23 15.05 7.32 14.01
N HIS A 24 14.52 7.41 15.23
CA HIS A 24 13.73 6.33 15.81
C HIS A 24 12.41 6.27 15.05
N PHE A 25 12.33 5.40 14.04
CA PHE A 25 11.06 5.03 13.41
C PHE A 25 10.27 4.22 14.42
N GLN A 26 9.41 4.90 15.18
CA GLN A 26 8.32 4.23 15.86
C GLN A 26 7.44 3.67 14.74
N GLU A 27 7.33 2.34 14.68
CA GLU A 27 6.77 1.56 13.57
C GLU A 27 5.26 1.78 13.43
N GLN A 28 4.88 2.98 13.02
CA GLN A 28 3.57 3.35 12.55
C GLN A 28 3.80 4.08 11.22
N LEU A 29 3.25 3.52 10.16
CA LEU A 29 3.50 3.89 8.77
C LEU A 29 2.77 5.22 8.45
N HIS A 30 3.14 6.33 9.11
CA HIS A 30 2.38 7.58 9.06
C HIS A 30 2.71 8.48 7.85
N ASP A 31 3.80 8.20 7.13
CA ASP A 31 4.27 9.05 6.01
C ASP A 31 4.52 8.28 4.69
N SER A 32 4.13 7.01 4.65
CA SER A 32 4.15 6.25 3.39
C SER A 32 2.82 6.46 2.68
N ALA A 33 2.84 7.17 1.56
CA ALA A 33 1.66 7.42 0.75
C ALA A 33 1.04 6.08 0.30
N VAL A 34 -0.09 5.73 0.90
CA VAL A 34 -0.91 4.61 0.42
C VAL A 34 -1.69 5.10 -0.80
N MET A 35 -1.44 4.47 -1.95
CA MET A 35 -2.13 4.81 -3.19
C MET A 35 -3.24 3.79 -3.46
N VAL A 36 -4.47 4.26 -3.63
CA VAL A 36 -5.62 3.43 -3.98
C VAL A 36 -6.00 3.71 -5.43
N THR A 37 -6.18 2.66 -6.23
CA THR A 37 -6.60 2.75 -7.63
C THR A 37 -7.71 1.74 -7.88
N GLN A 38 -8.80 2.19 -8.50
CA GLN A 38 -9.84 1.31 -8.98
C GLN A 38 -9.45 0.78 -10.36
N GLU A 39 -9.45 -0.54 -10.50
CA GLU A 39 -9.17 -1.24 -11.75
C GLU A 39 -10.43 -1.31 -12.63
N LYS A 40 -10.25 -1.63 -13.91
CA LYS A 40 -11.35 -1.64 -14.90
C LYS A 40 -12.46 -2.65 -14.60
N ASP A 41 -12.12 -3.71 -13.86
CA ASP A 41 -13.05 -4.76 -13.42
C ASP A 41 -13.79 -4.41 -12.12
N GLY A 42 -13.57 -3.21 -11.59
CA GLY A 42 -14.16 -2.73 -10.34
C GLY A 42 -13.41 -3.17 -9.08
N SER A 43 -12.33 -3.97 -9.22
CA SER A 43 -11.45 -4.30 -8.10
C SER A 43 -10.55 -3.12 -7.71
N PHE A 44 -9.93 -3.19 -6.53
CA PHE A 44 -9.02 -2.14 -6.06
C PHE A 44 -7.60 -2.65 -5.91
N LEU A 45 -6.63 -1.86 -6.37
CA LEU A 45 -5.22 -2.01 -6.09
C LEU A 45 -4.78 -0.95 -5.07
N VAL A 46 -4.26 -1.41 -3.95
CA VAL A 46 -3.73 -0.57 -2.86
C VAL A 46 -2.23 -0.75 -2.80
N LYS A 47 -1.46 0.31 -3.03
CA LYS A 47 0.01 0.27 -2.97
C LYS A 47 0.49 0.94 -1.70
N VAL A 48 1.17 0.19 -0.84
CA VAL A 48 1.58 0.63 0.51
C VAL A 48 3.06 1.00 0.60
N GLY A 49 3.74 1.09 -0.54
CA GLY A 49 5.15 1.49 -0.62
C GLY A 49 6.10 0.37 -0.20
N PHE A 50 7.11 0.70 0.61
CA PHE A 50 8.19 -0.19 1.01
C PHE A 50 8.01 -0.67 2.45
N LEU A 51 8.09 -1.98 2.68
CA LEU A 51 7.97 -2.60 4.00
C LEU A 51 9.25 -3.35 4.34
N LYS A 52 9.59 -3.50 5.61
CA LYS A 52 10.71 -4.35 6.05
C LYS A 52 10.23 -5.80 6.16
N ILE A 53 11.06 -6.74 5.72
CA ILE A 53 10.78 -8.17 5.89
C ILE A 53 10.68 -8.55 7.38
N LEU A 54 9.85 -9.54 7.70
CA LEU A 54 9.57 -10.09 9.03
C LEU A 54 8.94 -9.09 10.02
N HIS A 55 8.25 -8.06 9.51
CA HIS A 55 7.50 -7.10 10.32
C HIS A 55 6.00 -7.21 10.05
N LYS A 56 5.23 -6.75 11.03
CA LYS A 56 3.79 -6.59 10.96
C LYS A 56 3.45 -5.12 10.91
N TYR A 57 2.58 -4.75 9.98
CA TYR A 57 2.16 -3.38 9.78
C TYR A 57 0.66 -3.28 9.98
N GLU A 58 0.22 -2.23 10.67
CA GLU A 58 -1.16 -1.78 10.55
C GLU A 58 -1.26 -0.78 9.41
N ILE A 59 -2.20 -1.02 8.51
CA ILE A 59 -2.39 -0.22 7.31
C ILE A 59 -3.86 0.20 7.27
N THR A 60 -4.08 1.51 7.16
CA THR A 60 -5.40 2.10 6.98
C THR A 60 -5.48 2.78 5.62
N PHE A 61 -6.54 2.49 4.85
CA PHE A 61 -6.77 3.13 3.55
C PHE A 61 -8.26 3.27 3.24
N LEU A 62 -8.58 4.25 2.40
CA LEU A 62 -9.93 4.56 1.97
C LEU A 62 -10.17 4.02 0.56
N LEU A 63 -11.18 3.17 0.40
CA LEU A 63 -11.69 2.79 -0.92
C LEU A 63 -12.76 3.80 -1.34
N PRO A 64 -12.60 4.47 -2.51
CA PRO A 64 -13.61 5.38 -3.04
C PRO A 64 -14.78 4.59 -3.65
N LEU A 65 -15.57 3.96 -2.78
CA LEU A 65 -16.81 3.30 -3.12
C LEU A 65 -17.95 4.30 -2.99
N GLU A 66 -18.68 4.56 -4.07
CA GLU A 66 -19.93 5.32 -4.01
C GLU A 66 -20.96 4.49 -3.22
N GLN A 67 -21.09 4.75 -1.92
CA GLN A 67 -22.06 4.06 -1.08
C GLN A 67 -23.46 4.53 -1.47
N ARG A 68 -24.15 3.76 -2.32
CA ARG A 68 -25.46 4.13 -2.88
C ARG A 68 -26.64 3.46 -2.17
N GLY A 69 -26.45 2.88 -0.99
CA GLY A 69 -27.54 2.26 -0.23
C GLY A 69 -27.20 1.98 1.24
N GLU A 70 -28.24 1.74 2.03
CA GLU A 70 -28.12 1.21 3.39
C GLU A 70 -27.75 -0.28 3.32
N GLY A 71 -26.55 -0.62 3.78
CA GLY A 71 -26.16 -2.01 4.01
C GLY A 71 -24.75 -2.08 4.57
N ASP A 72 -24.54 -3.00 5.50
CA ASP A 72 -23.24 -3.18 6.13
C ASP A 72 -22.27 -3.84 5.14
N VAL A 73 -21.07 -3.27 5.03
CA VAL A 73 -19.99 -3.82 4.19
C VAL A 73 -19.07 -4.60 5.12
N CYS A 74 -18.98 -5.90 4.90
CA CYS A 74 -18.15 -6.77 5.75
C CYS A 74 -17.00 -7.39 4.95
N ALA A 75 -15.85 -7.57 5.58
CA ALA A 75 -14.81 -8.42 5.02
C ALA A 75 -15.28 -9.87 5.00
N LEU A 76 -15.18 -10.54 3.84
CA LEU A 76 -15.48 -11.96 3.74
C LEU A 76 -14.35 -12.75 4.41
N PRO A 77 -14.68 -13.87 5.09
CA PRO A 77 -13.71 -14.72 5.77
C PRO A 77 -12.92 -15.52 4.73
N VAL A 78 -12.01 -14.86 4.02
CA VAL A 78 -11.03 -15.50 3.14
C VAL A 78 -9.78 -15.77 3.98
N PRO A 79 -9.29 -17.02 4.07
CA PRO A 79 -8.08 -17.31 4.79
C PRO A 79 -6.89 -16.64 4.10
N ASN A 80 -6.42 -15.53 4.67
CA ASN A 80 -5.17 -14.89 4.29
C ASN A 80 -4.28 -14.74 5.55
N PRO A 81 -3.19 -15.53 5.68
CA PRO A 81 -2.32 -15.48 6.86
C PRO A 81 -1.48 -14.20 6.94
N ASN A 82 -1.38 -13.45 5.84
CA ASN A 82 -0.51 -12.29 5.71
C ASN A 82 -1.27 -10.96 5.66
N LEU A 83 -2.60 -11.00 5.53
CA LEU A 83 -3.45 -9.81 5.50
C LEU A 83 -4.74 -10.08 6.26
N ARG A 84 -4.91 -9.43 7.42
CA ARG A 84 -6.09 -9.58 8.28
C ARG A 84 -6.83 -8.26 8.41
N VAL A 85 -8.12 -8.24 8.09
CA VAL A 85 -8.96 -7.08 8.37
C VAL A 85 -9.20 -7.00 9.88
N LEU A 86 -8.91 -5.83 10.46
CA LEU A 86 -9.12 -5.53 11.88
C LEU A 86 -10.46 -4.80 12.09
N SER A 87 -10.75 -3.83 11.22
CA SER A 87 -12.04 -3.14 11.21
C SER A 87 -12.38 -2.60 9.81
N VAL A 88 -13.67 -2.40 9.60
CA VAL A 88 -14.25 -1.77 8.40
C VAL A 88 -15.15 -0.65 8.89
N THR A 89 -14.94 0.56 8.37
CA THR A 89 -15.73 1.74 8.76
C THR A 89 -16.30 2.39 7.52
N SER A 90 -17.63 2.48 7.44
CA SER A 90 -18.33 3.23 6.40
C SER A 90 -18.19 4.73 6.64
N LEU A 91 -17.75 5.46 5.62
CA LEU A 91 -17.59 6.91 5.61
C LEU A 91 -18.37 7.52 4.42
N PRO A 92 -18.74 8.83 4.48
CA PRO A 92 -19.39 9.51 3.37
C PRO A 92 -18.60 9.44 2.05
N GLU A 93 -17.28 9.49 2.15
CA GLU A 93 -16.32 9.46 1.04
C GLU A 93 -15.96 8.04 0.54
N GLY A 94 -16.45 6.99 1.21
CA GLY A 94 -16.18 5.61 0.83
C GLY A 94 -16.06 4.65 2.00
N LEU A 95 -15.18 3.66 1.90
CA LEU A 95 -14.98 2.63 2.91
C LEU A 95 -13.56 2.67 3.46
N SER A 96 -13.41 2.95 4.75
CA SER A 96 -12.12 2.89 5.44
C SER A 96 -11.85 1.48 5.94
N LEU A 97 -10.71 0.93 5.55
CA LEU A 97 -10.26 -0.40 5.94
C LEU A 97 -9.02 -0.26 6.80
N HIS A 98 -9.05 -0.91 7.96
CA HIS A 98 -7.90 -1.05 8.84
C HIS A 98 -7.51 -2.52 8.89
N CYS A 99 -6.28 -2.83 8.52
CA CYS A 99 -5.79 -4.20 8.38
C CYS A 99 -4.39 -4.38 8.95
N GLU A 100 -4.09 -5.60 9.41
CA GLU A 100 -2.75 -6.06 9.75
C GLU A 100 -2.14 -6.75 8.52
N TYR A 101 -0.95 -6.35 8.12
CA TYR A 101 -0.17 -6.92 7.01
C TYR A 101 1.14 -7.51 7.53
N THR A 102 1.43 -8.77 7.19
CA THR A 102 2.69 -9.44 7.54
C THR A 102 3.62 -9.52 6.32
N ALA A 103 4.74 -8.79 6.37
CA ALA A 103 5.76 -8.77 5.33
C ALA A 103 6.69 -9.99 5.43
N HIS A 104 6.22 -11.15 4.99
CA HIS A 104 6.87 -12.44 5.25
C HIS A 104 7.99 -12.82 4.27
N LYS A 105 8.09 -12.16 3.11
CA LYS A 105 9.05 -12.50 2.05
C LYS A 105 9.53 -11.26 1.30
N GLU A 106 10.81 -11.21 0.94
CA GLU A 106 11.36 -10.12 0.12
C GLU A 106 10.78 -10.09 -1.30
N GLY A 107 10.59 -8.89 -1.85
CA GLY A 107 10.15 -8.67 -3.22
C GLY A 107 8.88 -7.83 -3.30
N VAL A 108 8.20 -7.87 -4.46
CA VAL A 108 6.87 -7.25 -4.59
C VAL A 108 5.83 -8.30 -4.20
N LEU A 109 5.20 -8.12 -3.06
CA LEU A 109 4.14 -8.99 -2.55
C LEU A 109 2.76 -8.42 -2.89
N ARG A 110 1.78 -9.31 -3.03
CA ARG A 110 0.38 -9.00 -3.28
C ARG A 110 -0.48 -9.89 -2.40
N GLU A 111 -1.23 -9.26 -1.52
CA GLU A 111 -2.17 -9.94 -0.63
C GLU A 111 -3.59 -9.51 -0.99
N GLU A 112 -4.52 -10.46 -0.99
CA GLU A 112 -5.89 -10.23 -1.46
C GLU A 112 -6.89 -10.38 -0.31
N LEU A 113 -7.93 -9.56 -0.34
CA LEU A 113 -9.13 -9.69 0.48
C LEU A 113 -10.38 -9.46 -0.38
N LEU A 114 -11.51 -9.97 0.08
CA LEU A 114 -12.81 -9.74 -0.53
C LEU A 114 -13.73 -9.01 0.46
N LEU A 115 -14.47 -8.03 -0.02
CA LEU A 115 -15.45 -7.28 0.75
C LEU A 115 -16.83 -7.57 0.20
N ALA A 116 -17.75 -7.99 1.06
CA ALA A 116 -19.16 -8.11 0.71
C ALA A 116 -19.77 -6.72 0.58
N THR A 117 -20.29 -6.40 -0.60
CA THR A 117 -20.90 -5.09 -0.87
C THR A 117 -22.40 -5.28 -1.15
N PRO A 118 -23.28 -4.55 -0.43
CA PRO A 118 -24.73 -4.63 -0.66
C PRO A 118 -25.07 -4.38 -2.14
N GLY A 119 -25.85 -5.28 -2.74
CA GLY A 119 -26.33 -5.15 -4.14
C GLY A 119 -25.29 -5.45 -5.24
N HIS A 120 -24.00 -5.47 -4.92
CA HIS A 120 -22.91 -5.68 -5.88
C HIS A 120 -22.17 -7.02 -5.71
N GLY A 121 -22.59 -7.84 -4.73
CA GLY A 121 -21.96 -9.13 -4.44
C GLY A 121 -20.70 -8.95 -3.61
N HIS A 122 -19.54 -8.91 -4.27
CA HIS A 122 -18.26 -8.71 -3.60
C HIS A 122 -17.28 -7.88 -4.43
N VAL A 123 -16.45 -7.10 -3.75
CA VAL A 123 -15.32 -6.39 -4.34
C VAL A 123 -14.01 -7.04 -3.92
N LYS A 124 -13.09 -7.19 -4.87
CA LYS A 124 -11.73 -7.65 -4.60
C LYS A 124 -10.81 -6.47 -4.31
N VAL A 125 -9.97 -6.60 -3.30
CA VAL A 125 -8.93 -5.63 -2.97
C VAL A 125 -7.59 -6.35 -2.92
N THR A 126 -6.60 -5.81 -3.63
CA THR A 126 -5.23 -6.31 -3.66
C THR A 126 -4.31 -5.29 -3.00
N VAL A 127 -3.69 -5.65 -1.89
CA VAL A 127 -2.67 -4.86 -1.21
C VAL A 127 -1.30 -5.27 -1.74
N GLN A 128 -0.61 -4.34 -2.40
CA GLN A 128 0.70 -4.53 -2.98
C GLN A 128 1.75 -3.75 -2.17
N ALA A 129 2.78 -4.46 -1.74
CA ALA A 129 3.90 -3.90 -1.01
C ALA A 129 5.23 -4.31 -1.65
N ARG A 130 6.22 -3.42 -1.63
CA ARG A 130 7.60 -3.78 -1.92
C ARG A 130 8.31 -4.10 -0.60
N VAL A 131 8.44 -5.38 -0.29
CA VAL A 131 9.16 -5.83 0.89
C VAL A 131 10.66 -5.82 0.62
N MET A 132 11.39 -5.11 1.47
CA MET A 132 12.84 -4.98 1.48
C MET A 132 13.46 -5.98 2.45
N GLY A 133 14.57 -6.57 2.02
CA GLY A 133 15.43 -7.38 2.87
C GLY A 133 16.08 -6.56 3.99
N LYS A 134 16.92 -7.23 4.78
CA LYS A 134 17.77 -6.60 5.78
C LYS A 134 19.03 -6.03 5.16
#